data_AF-A0A0S4USR7-F1
#
_entry.id   AF-A0A0S4USR7-F1
#
_cell.length_a   1.000
_cell.length_b   1.000
_cell.length_c   1.000
_cell.angle_alpha   90.00
_cell.angle_beta   90.00
_cell.angle_gamma   90.00
#
_symmetry.space_group_name_H-M   'P 1'
#
loop_
_entity.id
_entity.type
_entity.pdbx_description
1 polymer ?
#
loop_
_entity_poly.entity_id
_entity_poly.type
_entity_poly.pdbx_seq_one_letter_code
_entity_poly.pdbx_strand_id
1 'polypeptide(L)' 'MRLPRFLMLDGIDDGGMEKERSHRLQEILVNECATYEVDFQLIFATSEINPRFEETDLVVGRFFTPEHRSLDVRDT' A
#
# COMPACT_ATOMS: atom_id res chain seq x y z
N MET A 1 5.89 -25.79 8.29
CA MET A 1 6.85 -24.78 7.81
C MET A 1 6.54 -23.47 8.53
N ARG A 2 7.53 -22.79 9.15
CA ARG A 2 7.30 -21.51 9.84
C ARG A 2 7.42 -20.38 8.82
N LEU A 3 6.30 -19.74 8.49
CA LEU A 3 6.27 -18.56 7.62
C LEU A 3 6.32 -17.28 8.47
N PRO A 4 6.90 -16.18 7.95
CA PRO A 4 6.86 -14.90 8.63
C PRO A 4 5.40 -14.44 8.81
N ARG A 5 5.09 -13.89 9.99
CA ARG A 5 3.78 -13.33 10.36
C ARG A 5 3.73 -11.82 10.17
N PHE A 6 4.87 -11.23 9.82
CA PHE A 6 5.04 -9.81 9.58
C PHE A 6 5.87 -9.65 8.31
N LEU A 7 5.40 -8.81 7.38
CA LEU A 7 6.11 -8.46 6.16
C LEU A 7 5.94 -6.97 5.89
N MET A 8 7.05 -6.30 5.59
CA MET A 8 7.09 -4.90 5.20
C MET A 8 7.76 -4.78 3.84
N LEU A 9 7.05 -4.21 2.87
CA LEU A 9 7.52 -4.01 1.50
C LEU A 9 7.60 -2.51 1.22
N ASP A 10 8.77 -2.03 0.83
CA ASP A 10 8.94 -0.65 0.41
C ASP A 10 8.94 -0.60 -1.13
N GLY A 11 8.05 0.19 -1.72
CA GLY A 11 7.98 0.41 -3.18
C GLY A 11 7.60 -0.83 -4.00
N ILE A 12 6.35 -1.31 -3.90
CA ILE A 12 5.85 -2.44 -4.72
C ILE A 12 5.77 -2.14 -6.23
N ASP A 13 5.88 -0.85 -6.58
CA ASP A 13 5.81 -0.30 -7.92
C ASP A 13 7.19 0.02 -8.53
N ASP A 14 8.30 -0.29 -7.85
CA ASP A 14 9.65 -0.06 -8.36
C ASP A 14 10.00 -0.97 -9.56
N GLY A 15 10.96 -0.55 -10.39
CA GLY A 15 11.45 -1.32 -11.53
C GLY A 15 10.67 -1.16 -12.84
N GLY A 16 9.90 -0.07 -12.99
CA GLY A 16 9.15 0.24 -14.22
C GLY A 16 7.80 -0.47 -14.30
N MET A 17 7.16 -0.69 -13.14
CA MET A 17 5.82 -1.26 -13.09
C MET A 17 4.80 -0.28 -13.67
N GLU A 18 4.01 -0.73 -14.64
CA GLU A 18 2.88 0.07 -15.15
C GLU A 18 1.80 0.24 -14.07
N LYS A 19 1.13 1.40 -14.07
CA LYS A 19 0.11 1.76 -13.07
C LYS A 19 -0.97 0.69 -12.90
N GLU A 20 -1.51 0.19 -14.01
CA GLU A 20 -2.53 -0.87 -13.98
C GLU A 20 -2.02 -2.18 -13.35
N ARG A 21 -0.73 -2.49 -13.52
CA ARG A 21 -0.11 -3.67 -12.92
C ARG A 21 0.10 -3.49 -11.43
N SER A 22 0.54 -2.30 -10.98
CA SER A 22 0.63 -1.97 -9.56
C SER A 22 -0.75 -2.09 -8.88
N HIS A 23 -1.78 -1.48 -9.47
CA HIS A 23 -3.15 -1.57 -8.95
C HIS A 23 -3.66 -3.00 -8.86
N ARG A 24 -3.39 -3.82 -9.88
CA ARG A 24 -3.76 -5.24 -9.88
C ARG A 24 -2.99 -6.05 -8.84
N LEU A 25 -1.71 -5.75 -8.62
CA LEU A 25 -0.94 -6.38 -7.55
C LEU A 25 -1.55 -6.08 -6.17
N GLN A 26 -1.94 -4.82 -5.92
CA GLN A 26 -2.62 -4.43 -4.68
C GLN A 26 -3.93 -5.22 -4.47
N GLU A 27 -4.74 -5.40 -5.52
CA GLU A 27 -5.95 -6.24 -5.45
C GLU A 27 -5.64 -7.69 -5.12
N ILE A 28 -4.62 -8.27 -5.77
CA ILE A 28 -4.21 -9.65 -5.49
C ILE A 28 -3.76 -9.79 -4.04
N LEU A 29 -2.95 -8.85 -3.53
CA LEU A 29 -2.47 -8.86 -2.14
C LEU A 29 -3.65 -8.81 -1.16
N VAL A 30 -4.56 -7.86 -1.31
CA VAL A 30 -5.72 -7.71 -0.42
C VAL A 30 -6.61 -8.96 -0.46
N ASN A 31 -6.93 -9.46 -1.65
CA ASN A 31 -7.80 -10.64 -1.82
C ASN A 31 -7.15 -11.90 -1.24
N GLU A 32 -5.86 -12.12 -1.48
CA GLU A 32 -5.13 -13.26 -0.94
C GLU A 32 -5.02 -13.19 0.59
N CYS A 33 -4.67 -12.02 1.12
CA CYS A 33 -4.58 -11.78 2.57
C CYS A 33 -5.92 -12.03 3.28
N ALA A 34 -7.05 -11.72 2.63
CA ALA A 34 -8.38 -11.97 3.18
C ALA A 34 -8.74 -13.47 3.31
N THR A 35 -7.97 -14.37 2.69
CA THR A 35 -8.18 -15.83 2.80
C THR A 35 -7.51 -16.46 4.02
N TYR A 36 -6.59 -15.74 4.68
CA TYR A 36 -5.80 -16.30 5.76
C TYR A 36 -6.52 -16.18 7.11
N GLU A 37 -6.76 -17.32 7.77
CA GLU A 37 -7.48 -17.40 9.05
C GLU A 37 -6.59 -17.16 10.28
N VAL A 38 -5.35 -16.70 10.07
CA VAL A 38 -4.32 -16.66 11.11
C VAL A 38 -3.78 -15.24 11.24
N ASP A 39 -3.45 -14.76 12.44
CA ASP A 39 -2.95 -13.39 12.65
C ASP A 39 -1.63 -13.05 11.94
N PHE A 40 -1.65 -12.18 10.94
CA PHE A 40 -0.43 -11.64 10.31
C PHE A 40 -0.58 -10.14 10.08
N GLN A 41 0.53 -9.50 9.69
CA GLN A 41 0.52 -8.11 9.25
C GLN A 41 1.38 -7.96 7.99
N LEU A 42 0.79 -7.39 6.96
CA LEU A 42 1.48 -6.97 5.75
C LEU A 42 1.36 -5.45 5.64
N ILE A 43 2.50 -4.77 5.55
CA ILE A 43 2.58 -3.34 5.29
C ILE A 43 3.31 -3.18 3.96
N PHE A 44 2.74 -2.41 3.03
CA PHE A 44 3.43 -2.05 1.80
C PHE A 44 3.28 -0.56 1.51
N ALA A 45 4.38 0.05 1.04
CA ALA A 45 4.37 1.41 0.53
C ALA A 45 4.17 1.40 -0.98
N THR A 46 3.38 2.35 -1.47
CA THR A 46 3.20 2.56 -2.92
C THR A 46 3.10 4.05 -3.24
N SER A 47 3.61 4.44 -4.39
CA SER A 47 3.46 5.80 -4.90
C SER A 47 2.10 6.06 -5.56
N GLU A 48 1.38 4.99 -5.95
CA GLU A 48 0.11 5.05 -6.68
C GLU A 48 -0.88 4.05 -6.05
N ILE A 49 -1.72 4.55 -5.15
CA ILE A 49 -2.75 3.74 -4.50
C ILE A 49 -3.86 3.39 -5.49
N ASN A 50 -4.32 2.14 -5.48
CA ASN A 50 -5.49 1.73 -6.24
C ASN A 50 -6.72 2.51 -5.69
N PRO A 51 -7.46 3.26 -6.52
CA PRO A 51 -8.61 4.06 -6.08
C PRO A 51 -9.68 3.26 -5.33
N ARG A 52 -9.73 1.93 -5.50
CA ARG A 52 -10.64 1.04 -4.76
C ARG A 52 -10.33 0.94 -3.28
N PHE A 53 -9.10 1.24 -2.86
CA PHE A 53 -8.63 1.13 -1.48
C PHE A 53 -8.40 2.49 -0.82
N GLU A 54 -8.33 3.58 -1.58
CA GLU A 54 -8.00 4.92 -1.08
C GLU A 54 -8.89 5.40 0.08
N GLU A 55 -10.19 5.07 0.05
CA GLU A 55 -11.16 5.44 1.10
C GLU A 55 -11.41 4.33 2.14
N THR A 56 -10.55 3.31 2.19
CA THR A 56 -10.71 2.17 3.10
C THR A 56 -9.79 2.28 4.32
N ASP A 57 -10.13 1.55 5.38
CA ASP A 57 -9.31 1.44 6.60
C ASP A 57 -7.96 0.74 6.38
N LEU A 58 -7.66 0.27 5.15
CA LEU A 58 -6.39 -0.34 4.79
C LEU A 58 -5.30 0.70 4.49
N VAL A 59 -5.67 1.96 4.26
CA VAL A 59 -4.73 3.03 3.90
C VAL A 59 -4.35 3.82 5.14
N VAL A 60 -3.04 3.95 5.35
CA VAL A 60 -2.48 4.75 6.46
C VAL A 60 -1.89 6.04 5.89
N GLY A 61 -2.47 7.17 6.31
CA GLY A 61 -2.04 8.50 5.88
C GLY A 61 -2.77 9.01 4.64
N ARG A 62 -2.47 10.24 4.23
CA ARG A 62 -3.04 10.85 3.04
C ARG A 62 -2.19 10.56 1.81
N PHE A 63 -2.81 10.59 0.63
CA PHE A 63 -2.08 10.67 -0.63
C PHE A 63 -1.34 12.02 -0.74
N PHE A 64 -0.11 12.00 -1.25
CA PHE A 64 0.72 13.20 -1.37
C PHE A 64 0.84 13.64 -2.83
N THR A 65 0.71 14.94 -3.05
CA THR A 65 0.89 15.56 -4.38
C THR A 65 1.98 16.63 -4.32
N PRO A 66 2.48 17.12 -5.47
CA PRO A 66 3.42 18.24 -5.49
C PRO A 66 2.90 19.49 -4.76
N GLU A 67 1.59 19.72 -4.79
CA GLU A 67 0.87 20.81 -4.11
C GLU A 67 0.64 20.49 -2.62
N HIS A 68 0.42 19.22 -2.29
CA HIS A 68 0.16 18.71 -0.95
C HIS A 68 1.28 17.76 -0.50
N ARG A 69 2.43 18.35 -0.17
CA ARG A 69 3.64 17.61 0.21
C ARG A 69 3.49 16.89 1.55
N SER A 70 4.41 15.96 1.80
CA SER A 70 4.53 15.25 3.09
C SER A 70 4.86 16.16 4.26
N LEU A 71 5.60 17.24 4.01
CA LEU A 71 5.93 18.27 4.99
C LEU A 71 5.30 19.60 4.56
N ASP A 72 4.37 20.12 5.35
CA ASP A 72 3.88 21.49 5.21
C ASP A 72 4.54 22.38 6.27
N VAL A 73 5.57 23.11 5.86
CA VAL A 73 6.33 24.02 6.73
C VAL A 73 5.59 25.33 7.06
N ARG A 74 4.39 25.54 6.50
CA ARG A 74 3.56 26.73 6.72
C ARG A 74 2.50 26.51 7.81
N ASP A 75 2.37 25.28 8.30
CA ASP A 75 1.47 24.89 9.38
C ASP A 75 2.16 25.17 10.74
N THR A 76 2.44 26.46 11.00
CA THR A 76 2.95 27.00 12.28
C THR A 76 2.01 28.06 12.82
#